data_AF-A0A3M1T087-F1
#
_entry.id   AF-A0A3M1T087-F1
#
_cell.length_a   1.000
_cell.length_b   1.000
_cell.length_c   1.000
_cell.angle_alpha   90.00
_cell.angle_beta   90.00
_cell.angle_gamma   90.00
#
_symmetry.space_group_name_H-M   'P 1'
#
loop_
_entity.id
_entity.type
_entity.pdbx_description
1 polymer ?
#
loop_
_entity_poly.entity_id
_entity_poly.type
_entity_poly.pdbx_seq_one_letter_code
_entity_poly.pdbx_strand_id
1 'polypeptide(L)'
;MSHFSQIKTQIRNLAFLQNALTELKIDWKPGPAEVRGYRGQTQTAEGVIEQDNGYDIGFSWNGREYELVSDLQYWQQSLPVDRFLSKVTQRYAYETVTIETAKQGFQVAERQENQDGSIRLVLQRWNG
;
A
#
# COMPACT_ATOMS: atom_id res chain seq x y z
N MET A 1 1.47 24.10 -13.38
CA MET A 1 0.82 22.78 -13.57
C MET A 1 1.46 21.84 -12.56
N SER A 2 0.64 21.06 -11.85
CA SER A 2 1.16 20.05 -10.91
C SER A 2 1.68 18.85 -11.71
N HIS A 3 2.86 18.33 -11.35
CA HIS A 3 3.39 17.08 -11.93
C HIS A 3 2.98 15.84 -11.10
N PHE A 4 2.35 16.05 -9.95
CA PHE A 4 1.82 14.94 -9.16
C PHE A 4 0.80 14.16 -9.97
N SER A 5 1.08 12.86 -10.09
CA SER A 5 0.11 11.88 -10.52
C SER A 5 -0.58 11.31 -9.29
N GLN A 6 -1.89 11.12 -9.41
CA GLN A 6 -2.73 10.49 -8.39
C GLN A 6 -3.28 9.20 -8.99
N ILE A 7 -2.93 8.07 -8.39
CA ILE A 7 -3.40 6.75 -8.82
C ILE A 7 -4.39 6.23 -7.81
N LYS A 8 -5.63 6.02 -8.27
CA LYS A 8 -6.72 5.48 -7.46
C LYS A 8 -6.44 4.05 -7.05
N THR A 9 -6.75 3.74 -5.80
CA THR A 9 -6.64 2.39 -5.24
C THR A 9 -7.96 1.96 -4.62
N GLN A 10 -8.06 0.75 -4.07
CA GLN A 10 -9.23 0.32 -3.28
C GLN A 10 -8.91 0.24 -1.77
N ILE A 11 -7.81 0.86 -1.34
CA ILE A 11 -7.29 0.83 0.01
C ILE A 11 -8.09 1.81 0.87
N ARG A 12 -8.71 1.34 1.95
CA ARG A 12 -9.59 2.16 2.80
C ARG A 12 -9.22 2.15 4.28
N ASN A 13 -8.43 1.17 4.70
CA ASN A 13 -8.00 1.04 6.09
C ASN A 13 -6.50 1.40 6.20
N LEU A 14 -6.20 2.48 6.91
CA LEU A 14 -4.82 2.95 7.08
C LEU A 14 -3.92 1.91 7.77
N ALA A 15 -4.41 1.28 8.83
CA ALA A 15 -3.62 0.31 9.59
C ALA A 15 -3.22 -0.89 8.71
N PHE A 16 -4.12 -1.37 7.87
CA PHE A 16 -3.81 -2.48 6.94
C PHE A 16 -2.86 -2.04 5.82
N LEU A 17 -2.95 -0.79 5.37
CA LEU A 17 -1.98 -0.23 4.44
C LEU A 17 -0.59 -0.17 5.05
N GLN A 18 -0.47 0.37 6.26
CA GLN A 18 0.79 0.48 7.01
C GLN A 18 1.42 -0.89 7.30
N ASN A 19 0.59 -1.87 7.68
CA ASN A 19 1.03 -3.25 7.81
C ASN A 19 1.53 -3.81 6.48
N ALA A 20 0.82 -3.56 5.38
CA ALA A 20 1.23 -4.03 4.07
C ALA A 20 2.58 -3.44 3.62
N LEU A 21 2.82 -2.14 3.85
CA LEU A 21 4.10 -1.51 3.56
C LEU A 21 5.24 -2.11 4.39
N THR A 22 5.00 -2.30 5.69
CA THR A 22 5.96 -2.93 6.62
C THR A 22 6.30 -4.37 6.21
N GLU A 23 5.28 -5.18 5.90
CA GLU A 23 5.44 -6.58 5.48
C GLU A 23 6.15 -6.73 4.14
N LEU A 24 6.00 -5.74 3.24
CA LEU A 24 6.74 -5.66 1.99
C LEU A 24 8.17 -5.14 2.17
N LYS A 25 8.58 -4.83 3.41
CA LYS A 25 9.89 -4.26 3.76
C LYS A 25 10.19 -2.96 3.01
N ILE A 26 9.13 -2.19 2.73
CA ILE A 26 9.26 -0.84 2.18
C ILE A 26 9.65 0.07 3.35
N ASP A 27 10.65 0.92 3.16
CA ASP A 27 10.96 1.96 4.15
C ASP A 27 9.93 3.08 4.02
N TRP A 28 9.14 3.30 5.06
CA TRP A 28 8.05 4.26 5.06
C TRP A 28 7.91 4.94 6.42
N LYS A 29 7.39 6.16 6.41
CA LYS A 29 7.12 6.98 7.59
C LYS A 29 5.63 7.23 7.73
N PRO A 30 5.06 7.11 8.95
CA PRO A 30 3.67 7.46 9.20
C PRO A 30 3.46 8.95 9.05
N GLY A 31 2.30 9.30 8.50
CA GLY A 31 1.83 10.67 8.41
C GLY A 31 1.01 11.11 9.64
N PRO A 32 0.38 12.29 9.55
CA PRO A 32 0.40 13.19 8.39
C PRO A 32 1.80 13.77 8.14
N ALA A 33 2.31 13.62 6.92
CA ALA A 33 3.63 14.10 6.51
C ALA A 33 3.60 14.62 5.06
N GLU A 34 4.57 15.46 4.71
CA GLU A 34 4.70 16.02 3.36
C GLU A 34 5.36 15.04 2.39
N VAL A 35 4.77 14.90 1.22
CA VAL A 35 5.33 14.23 0.05
C VAL A 35 5.94 15.30 -0.85
N ARG A 36 7.26 15.25 -1.06
CA ARG A 36 7.98 16.22 -1.90
C ARG A 36 7.84 15.89 -3.39
N GLY A 37 7.52 16.90 -4.19
CA GLY A 37 7.36 16.81 -5.65
C GLY A 37 8.11 17.92 -6.40
N TYR A 38 7.83 18.05 -7.70
CA TYR A 38 8.51 19.01 -8.58
C TYR A 38 8.39 20.47 -8.14
N ARG A 39 9.52 21.19 -8.17
CA ARG A 39 9.64 22.62 -7.83
C ARG A 39 9.07 22.97 -6.44
N GLY A 40 9.27 22.10 -5.45
CA GLY A 40 8.83 22.35 -4.08
C GLY A 40 7.32 22.22 -3.87
N GLN A 41 6.60 21.60 -4.82
CA GLN A 41 5.22 21.18 -4.57
C GLN A 41 5.22 20.10 -3.50
N THR A 42 4.32 20.21 -2.52
CA THR A 42 4.11 19.19 -1.50
C THR A 42 2.65 18.76 -1.46
N GLN A 43 2.43 17.51 -1.05
CA GLN A 43 1.10 16.98 -0.75
C GLN A 43 1.12 16.25 0.59
N THR A 44 0.06 16.38 1.39
CA THR A 44 -0.06 15.64 2.66
C THR A 44 -0.44 14.18 2.39
N ALA A 45 0.25 13.26 3.04
CA ALA A 45 -0.03 11.84 3.02
C ALA A 45 0.03 11.22 4.42
N GLU A 46 -0.67 10.09 4.59
CA GLU A 46 -0.73 9.31 5.84
C GLU A 46 0.34 8.22 5.91
N GLY A 47 1.03 7.98 4.78
CA GLY A 47 2.23 7.18 4.69
C GLY A 47 3.12 7.73 3.59
N VAL A 48 4.38 8.00 3.91
CA VAL A 48 5.38 8.60 3.01
C VAL A 48 6.55 7.64 2.85
N ILE A 49 6.97 7.44 1.61
CA ILE A 49 8.14 6.67 1.21
C ILE A 49 9.11 7.66 0.58
N GLU A 50 10.22 7.90 1.27
CA GLU A 50 11.26 8.79 0.78
C GLU A 50 12.12 8.07 -0.26
N GLN A 51 12.58 8.83 -1.26
CA GLN A 51 13.52 8.36 -2.26
C GLN A 51 14.79 9.21 -2.21
N ASP A 52 15.91 8.64 -2.66
CA ASP A 52 17.22 9.29 -2.62
C ASP A 52 17.31 10.53 -3.54
N ASN A 53 16.42 10.63 -4.52
CA ASN A 53 16.36 11.76 -5.45
C ASN A 53 15.62 13.00 -4.91
N GLY A 54 15.10 12.96 -3.67
CA GLY A 54 14.39 14.08 -3.05
C GLY A 54 12.93 14.25 -3.49
N TYR A 55 12.38 13.27 -4.22
CA TYR A 55 10.97 13.17 -4.56
C TYR A 55 10.35 12.00 -3.81
N ASP A 56 9.19 12.19 -3.21
CA ASP A 56 8.59 11.16 -2.37
C ASP A 56 7.41 10.48 -3.07
N ILE A 57 7.01 9.35 -2.50
CA ILE A 57 5.78 8.64 -2.81
C ILE A 57 4.92 8.68 -1.56
N GLY A 58 3.64 9.01 -1.68
CA GLY A 58 2.73 9.01 -0.55
C GLY A 58 1.44 8.26 -0.80
N PHE A 59 0.77 7.92 0.29
CA PHE A 59 -0.63 7.50 0.28
C PHE A 59 -1.49 8.56 0.95
N SER A 60 -2.28 9.28 0.14
CA SER A 60 -3.13 10.39 0.60
C SER A 60 -4.60 9.99 0.64
N TRP A 61 -5.34 10.42 1.66
CA TRP A 61 -6.76 10.14 1.76
C TRP A 61 -7.57 11.13 0.91
N ASN A 62 -8.32 10.63 -0.06
CA ASN A 62 -9.14 11.48 -0.95
C ASN A 62 -10.58 11.72 -0.45
N GLY A 63 -10.91 11.26 0.78
CA GLY A 63 -12.28 11.26 1.31
C GLY A 63 -13.02 9.92 1.19
N ARG A 64 -12.51 8.98 0.39
CA ARG A 64 -13.12 7.67 0.13
C ARG A 64 -12.14 6.51 0.21
N GLU A 65 -10.94 6.69 -0.30
CA GLU A 65 -9.86 5.71 -0.36
C GLU A 65 -8.50 6.40 -0.36
N TYR A 66 -7.46 5.64 -0.04
CA TYR A 66 -6.09 6.10 -0.14
C TYR A 66 -5.65 6.05 -1.61
N GLU A 67 -5.08 7.13 -2.11
CA GLU A 67 -4.50 7.22 -3.45
C GLU A 67 -2.99 7.28 -3.35
N LEU A 68 -2.30 6.66 -4.32
CA LEU A 68 -0.87 6.85 -4.46
C LEU A 68 -0.62 8.22 -5.10
N VAL A 69 0.15 9.06 -4.42
CA VAL A 69 0.52 10.40 -4.87
C VAL A 69 2.03 10.46 -5.04
N SER A 70 2.50 10.74 -6.26
CA SER A 70 3.92 10.88 -6.55
C SER A 70 4.15 11.59 -7.88
N ASP A 71 5.34 12.14 -8.08
CA ASP A 71 5.80 12.57 -9.40
C ASP A 71 6.41 11.38 -10.15
N LEU A 72 5.66 10.83 -11.11
CA LEU A 72 6.06 9.62 -11.82
C LEU A 72 7.28 9.84 -12.73
N GLN A 73 7.60 11.08 -13.10
CA GLN A 73 8.83 11.37 -13.85
C GLN A 73 10.08 11.14 -13.00
N TYR A 74 9.95 11.23 -11.67
CA TYR A 74 11.01 11.02 -10.69
C TYR A 74 10.79 9.72 -9.88
N TRP A 75 10.07 8.76 -10.43
CA TRP A 75 9.89 7.45 -9.82
C TRP A 75 11.23 6.69 -9.74
N GLN A 76 11.69 6.37 -8.53
CA GLN A 76 12.98 5.74 -8.26
C GLN A 76 12.84 4.51 -7.36
N GLN A 77 11.81 3.70 -7.60
CA GLN A 77 11.68 2.38 -6.98
C GLN A 77 12.23 1.28 -7.90
N SER A 78 12.61 0.16 -7.30
CA SER A 78 13.07 -1.03 -8.03
C SER A 78 12.01 -1.62 -8.96
N LEU A 79 10.73 -1.39 -8.65
CA LEU A 79 9.58 -1.84 -9.45
C LEU A 79 8.95 -0.65 -10.17
N PRO A 80 8.46 -0.81 -11.41
CA PRO A 80 7.57 0.16 -12.03
C PRO A 80 6.33 0.41 -11.17
N VAL A 81 5.76 1.61 -11.27
CA VAL A 81 4.63 2.05 -10.44
C VAL A 81 3.47 1.05 -10.38
N ASP A 82 3.08 0.47 -11.52
CA ASP A 82 1.97 -0.49 -11.57
C ASP A 82 2.29 -1.79 -10.82
N ARG A 83 3.54 -2.28 -10.93
CA ARG A 83 4.00 -3.48 -10.22
C ARG A 83 4.15 -3.22 -8.73
N PHE A 84 4.65 -2.04 -8.35
CA PHE A 84 4.71 -1.61 -6.96
C PHE A 84 3.32 -1.58 -6.34
N LEU A 85 2.39 -0.87 -6.99
CA LEU A 85 1.03 -0.70 -6.49
C LEU A 85 0.26 -2.03 -6.45
N SER A 86 0.47 -2.91 -7.44
CA SER A 86 -0.07 -4.26 -7.44
C SER A 86 0.39 -5.08 -6.22
N LYS A 87 1.68 -5.02 -5.86
CA LYS A 87 2.20 -5.70 -4.66
C LYS A 87 1.61 -5.12 -3.36
N VAL A 88 1.56 -3.79 -3.24
CA VAL A 88 0.96 -3.13 -2.07
C VAL A 88 -0.51 -3.51 -1.92
N THR A 89 -1.26 -3.47 -3.02
CA THR A 89 -2.70 -3.80 -3.04
C THR A 89 -2.94 -5.26 -2.69
N GLN A 90 -2.15 -6.18 -3.26
CA GLN A 90 -2.24 -7.60 -2.94
C GLN A 90 -1.95 -7.87 -1.46
N ARG A 91 -0.87 -7.29 -0.92
CA ARG A 91 -0.53 -7.49 0.49
C ARG A 91 -1.59 -6.86 1.40
N TYR A 92 -2.07 -5.66 1.08
CA TYR A 92 -3.19 -5.03 1.79
C TYR A 92 -4.43 -5.93 1.82
N ALA A 93 -4.80 -6.54 0.68
CA ALA A 93 -5.94 -7.45 0.60
C ALA A 93 -5.72 -8.70 1.46
N TYR A 94 -4.51 -9.28 1.43
CA TYR A 94 -4.13 -10.39 2.29
C TYR A 94 -4.29 -10.02 3.78
N GLU A 95 -3.69 -8.91 4.23
CA GLU A 95 -3.78 -8.45 5.62
C GLU A 95 -5.23 -8.18 6.04
N THR A 96 -6.02 -7.57 5.15
CA THR A 96 -7.44 -7.31 5.39
C THR A 96 -8.20 -8.62 5.63
N VAL A 97 -8.02 -9.61 4.76
CA VAL A 97 -8.70 -10.90 4.87
C VAL A 97 -8.26 -11.64 6.12
N THR A 98 -6.96 -11.76 6.38
CA THR A 98 -6.45 -12.51 7.54
C THR A 98 -6.87 -11.89 8.85
N ILE A 99 -6.76 -10.56 9.01
CA ILE A 99 -7.10 -9.87 10.25
C ILE A 99 -8.61 -9.87 10.48
N GLU A 100 -9.42 -9.54 9.48
CA GLU A 100 -10.88 -9.47 9.66
C GLU A 100 -11.53 -10.84 9.88
N THR A 101 -10.97 -11.90 9.29
CA THR A 101 -11.50 -13.25 9.47
C THR A 101 -11.02 -13.87 10.79
N ALA A 102 -9.82 -13.52 11.26
CA ALA A 102 -9.35 -13.88 12.60
C ALA A 102 -10.26 -13.35 13.71
N LYS A 103 -10.75 -12.10 13.59
CA LYS A 103 -11.76 -11.54 14.52
C LYS A 103 -13.06 -12.35 14.56
N GLN A 104 -13.37 -13.07 13.49
CA GLN A 104 -14.55 -13.93 13.37
C GLN A 104 -14.28 -15.40 13.74
N GLY A 105 -13.09 -15.70 14.28
CA GLY A 105 -12.68 -17.03 14.73
C GLY A 105 -12.17 -17.94 13.60
N PHE A 106 -11.91 -17.41 12.41
CA PHE A 106 -11.23 -18.16 11.35
C PHE A 106 -9.71 -18.10 11.54
N GLN A 107 -9.03 -19.12 11.05
CA GLN A 107 -7.57 -19.19 10.97
C GLN A 107 -7.16 -19.59 9.57
N VAL A 108 -5.96 -19.15 9.15
CA VAL A 108 -5.39 -19.57 7.87
C VAL A 108 -5.01 -21.04 7.95
N ALA A 109 -5.68 -21.86 7.15
CA ALA A 109 -5.40 -23.29 7.01
C ALA A 109 -4.30 -23.53 5.96
N GLU A 110 -4.35 -22.77 4.86
CA GLU A 110 -3.43 -22.90 3.74
C GLU A 110 -3.21 -21.53 3.09
N ARG A 111 -1.96 -21.28 2.69
CA ARG A 111 -1.57 -20.17 1.83
C ARG A 111 -0.74 -20.72 0.68
N GLN A 112 -1.15 -20.41 -0.54
CA GLN A 112 -0.40 -20.74 -1.75
C GLN A 112 -0.18 -19.48 -2.58
N GLU A 113 1.07 -19.23 -2.95
CA GLU A 113 1.41 -18.22 -3.97
C GLU A 113 1.60 -18.92 -5.31
N ASN A 114 0.92 -18.41 -6.33
CA ASN A 114 0.95 -18.95 -7.68
C ASN A 114 2.06 -18.27 -8.50
N GLN A 115 2.48 -18.90 -9.59
CA GLN A 115 3.53 -18.37 -10.48
C GLN A 115 3.15 -17.04 -11.15
N ASP A 116 1.84 -16.79 -11.33
CA ASP A 116 1.30 -15.53 -11.84
C ASP A 116 1.28 -14.40 -10.79
N GLY A 117 1.71 -14.73 -9.56
CA GLY A 117 1.73 -13.84 -8.41
C GLY A 117 0.42 -13.83 -7.61
N SER A 118 -0.65 -14.52 -8.03
CA SER A 118 -1.89 -14.57 -7.25
C SER A 118 -1.72 -15.36 -5.94
N ILE A 119 -2.51 -15.02 -4.92
CA ILE A 119 -2.49 -15.69 -3.61
C ILE A 119 -3.82 -16.41 -3.41
N ARG A 120 -3.77 -17.72 -3.17
CA ARG A 120 -4.90 -18.51 -2.69
C ARG A 120 -4.80 -18.67 -1.18
N LEU A 121 -5.90 -18.34 -0.49
CA LEU A 121 -6.04 -18.50 0.95
C LEU A 121 -7.20 -19.43 1.26
N VAL A 122 -6.95 -20.44 2.10
CA VAL A 122 -7.99 -21.28 2.69
C VAL A 122 -8.11 -20.92 4.15
N LEU A 123 -9.32 -20.57 4.58
CA LEU A 123 -9.64 -20.22 5.95
C LEU A 123 -10.51 -21.32 6.56
N GLN A 124 -10.20 -21.70 7.80
CA GLN A 124 -10.98 -22.69 8.55
C GLN A 124 -11.40 -22.13 9.90
N ARG A 125 -12.53 -22.60 10.40
CA ARG A 125 -13.02 -22.30 11.75
C ARG A 125 -13.40 -23.61 12.42
N TRP A 126 -12.87 -23.85 13.60
CA TRP A 126 -13.22 -25.01 14.41
C TRP A 126 -14.51 -24.70 15.17
N ASN A 127 -15.57 -25.46 14.88
CA ASN A 127 -16.74 -25.52 15.73
C ASN A 127 -16.52 -26.73 16.65
N GLY A 128 -16.22 -26.46 17.92
CA GLY A 128 -16.22 -27.49 18.97
C GLY A 128 -17.62 -27.97 19.29
#